data_AF-A0A7K0L6M2-F1
#
_entry.id   AF-A0A7K0L6M2-F1
#
_cell.length_a   1.000
_cell.length_b   1.000
_cell.length_c   1.000
_cell.angle_alpha   90.00
_cell.angle_beta   90.00
_cell.angle_gamma   90.00
#
_symmetry.space_group_name_H-M   'P 1'
#
loop_
_entity.id
_entity.type
_entity.pdbx_description
1 polymer ?
#
loop_
_entity_poly.entity_id
_entity_poly.type
_entity_poly.pdbx_seq_one_letter_code
_entity_poly.pdbx_strand_id
1 'polypeptide(L)'
;MSLSIGIVGLPNVGKSTLFNALTKNNVLAANYPFATIEPNVGVVGVPDPRLAVLAGIFSSEKILPAAVSFVDIAGIVKGASEGAGLG
;
A
#
# COMPACT_ATOMS: atom_id res chain seq x y z
N MET A 1 -3.28 -16.07 0.91
CA MET A 1 -2.67 -15.11 1.84
C MET A 1 -2.35 -13.85 1.06
N SER A 2 -2.93 -12.71 1.41
CA SER A 2 -2.53 -11.42 0.82
C SER A 2 -1.26 -10.95 1.53
N LEU A 3 -0.21 -10.68 0.75
CA LEU A 3 1.03 -10.09 1.25
C LEU A 3 0.82 -8.57 1.34
N SER A 4 0.91 -8.02 2.55
CA SER A 4 0.81 -6.58 2.81
C SER A 4 2.16 -6.01 3.25
N ILE A 5 2.51 -4.84 2.74
CA ILE A 5 3.73 -4.11 3.07
C ILE A 5 3.36 -2.82 3.80
N GLY A 6 3.81 -2.67 5.05
CA GLY A 6 3.64 -1.43 5.82
C GLY A 6 4.74 -0.43 5.51
N ILE A 7 4.38 0.80 5.17
CA ILE A 7 5.32 1.92 5.07
C ILE A 7 5.37 2.62 6.43
N VAL A 8 6.55 2.61 7.04
CA VAL A 8 6.82 3.23 8.35
C VAL A 8 7.90 4.29 8.22
N GLY A 9 7.83 5.32 9.06
CA GLY A 9 8.81 6.40 9.09
C GLY A 9 8.46 7.46 10.11
N LEU A 10 9.43 8.31 10.42
CA LEU A 10 9.24 9.49 11.28
C LEU A 10 8.25 10.48 10.63
N PRO A 11 7.67 11.41 11.41
CA PRO A 11 6.90 12.51 10.85
C PRO A 11 7.68 13.29 9.78
N ASN A 12 6.99 13.70 8.71
CA ASN A 12 7.52 14.57 7.64
C ASN A 12 8.67 14.02 6.79
N VAL A 13 8.95 12.70 6.81
CA VAL A 13 10.00 12.08 5.97
C VAL A 13 9.58 11.77 4.52
N GLY A 14 8.39 12.23 4.11
CA GLY A 14 7.85 11.95 2.77
C GLY A 14 7.11 10.60 2.63
N LYS A 15 6.72 9.97 3.75
CA LYS A 15 5.93 8.72 3.78
C LYS A 15 4.68 8.79 2.90
N SER A 16 3.85 9.81 3.09
CA SER A 16 2.62 9.98 2.29
C SER A 16 2.91 10.27 0.81
N THR A 17 4.02 10.97 0.52
CA THR A 17 4.48 11.19 -0.86
C THR A 17 4.83 9.87 -1.55
N LEU A 18 5.57 8.99 -0.88
CA LEU A 18 5.92 7.67 -1.40
C LEU A 18 4.68 6.79 -1.58
N PHE A 19 3.78 6.76 -0.59
CA PHE A 19 2.54 6.00 -0.66
C PHE A 19 1.67 6.44 -1.86
N ASN A 20 1.51 7.75 -2.04
CA ASN A 20 0.74 8.29 -3.17
C ASN A 20 1.41 7.98 -4.53
N ALA A 21 2.75 8.03 -4.59
CA ALA A 21 3.49 7.69 -5.81
C ALA A 21 3.32 6.21 -6.19
N LEU A 22 3.35 5.30 -5.21
CA LEU A 22 3.16 3.87 -5.42
C LEU A 22 1.72 3.54 -5.82
N THR A 23 0.75 4.19 -5.19
CA THR A 23 -0.68 3.88 -5.37
C THR A 23 -1.32 4.62 -6.53
N LYS A 24 -0.69 5.69 -7.05
CA LYS A 24 -1.25 6.57 -8.09
C LYS A 24 -2.70 7.00 -7.79
N ASN A 25 -3.06 7.14 -6.51
CA ASN A 25 -4.41 7.39 -5.98
C ASN A 25 -5.45 6.25 -6.14
N ASN A 26 -5.06 5.02 -6.48
CA ASN A 26 -5.93 3.83 -6.43
C ASN A 26 -6.01 3.28 -4.99
N VAL A 27 -6.47 4.13 -4.06
CA VAL A 27 -6.64 3.77 -2.64
C VAL A 27 -7.97 3.03 -2.49
N LEU A 28 -7.91 1.75 -2.12
CA LEU A 28 -9.07 1.00 -1.67
C LEU A 28 -9.03 1.05 -0.14
N ALA A 29 -9.81 1.96 0.45
CA ALA A 29 -9.93 2.03 1.91
C ALA A 29 -10.48 0.69 2.43
N ALA A 30 -9.78 0.09 3.39
CA ALA A 30 -10.21 -1.11 4.07
C ALA A 30 -10.18 -0.88 5.58
N ASN A 31 -11.29 -1.15 6.25
CA ASN A 31 -11.46 -0.88 7.68
C ASN A 31 -10.64 -1.88 8.51
N TYR A 32 -9.73 -1.37 9.35
CA TYR A 32 -9.00 -2.18 10.33
C TYR A 32 -9.41 -1.79 11.75
N PRO A 33 -9.88 -2.75 12.58
CA PRO A 33 -10.22 -2.47 13.97
C PRO A 33 -8.95 -2.14 14.77
N PHE A 34 -9.09 -1.26 15.78
CA PHE A 34 -8.07 -0.80 16.74
C PHE A 34 -7.17 0.39 16.34
N ALA A 35 -7.35 1.01 15.17
CA ALA A 35 -6.74 2.29 14.86
C ALA A 35 -7.78 3.42 14.99
N THR A 36 -7.48 4.49 15.74
CA THR A 36 -8.33 5.70 15.81
C THR A 36 -8.35 6.47 14.48
N ILE A 37 -7.46 6.12 13.54
CA ILE A 37 -7.36 6.62 12.17
C ILE A 37 -7.25 5.41 11.24
N GLU A 38 -8.16 5.29 10.27
CA GLU A 38 -8.10 4.24 9.25
C GLU A 38 -6.78 4.32 8.47
N PRO A 39 -5.98 3.24 8.38
CA PRO A 39 -4.75 3.27 7.60
C PRO A 39 -5.09 3.35 6.11
N ASN A 40 -4.39 4.20 5.36
CA ASN A 40 -4.58 4.23 3.92
C ASN A 40 -4.03 2.93 3.33
N VAL A 41 -4.88 2.19 2.61
CA VAL A 41 -4.49 0.95 1.93
C VAL A 41 -4.58 1.14 0.43
N GLY A 42 -3.50 0.82 -0.29
CA GLY A 42 -3.47 0.88 -1.73
C GLY A 42 -3.02 -0.43 -2.34
N VAL A 43 -3.69 -0.86 -3.41
CA VAL A 43 -3.37 -2.10 -4.12
C VAL A 43 -2.71 -1.75 -5.44
N VAL A 44 -1.51 -2.28 -5.66
CA VAL A 44 -0.68 -1.97 -6.83
C VAL A 44 -0.35 -3.25 -7.58
N GLY A 45 -0.56 -3.24 -8.91
CA GLY A 45 -0.15 -4.33 -9.79
C GLY A 45 1.37 -4.36 -9.92
N VAL A 46 1.98 -5.52 -9.75
CA VAL A 46 3.42 -5.72 -9.92
C VAL A 46 3.77 -5.55 -11.41
N PRO A 47 4.66 -4.62 -11.77
CA PRO A 47 5.13 -4.49 -13.14
C PRO A 47 5.91 -5.74 -13.54
N ASP A 48 5.41 -6.46 -14.53
CA ASP A 48 6.04 -7.68 -15.02
C ASP A 48 6.00 -7.71 -16.57
N PRO A 49 7.14 -7.49 -17.26
CA PRO A 49 7.19 -7.49 -18.71
C PRO A 49 6.86 -8.87 -19.31
N ARG A 50 6.98 -9.96 -18.54
CA ARG A 50 6.66 -11.32 -19.00
C ARG A 50 5.18 -11.48 -19.32
N LEU A 51 4.32 -10.75 -18.60
CA LEU A 51 2.87 -10.81 -18.84
C LEU A 51 2.49 -10.31 -20.23
N ALA A 52 3.15 -9.26 -20.72
CA ALA A 52 2.92 -8.74 -22.06
C ALA A 52 3.37 -9.74 -23.15
N VAL A 53 4.52 -10.39 -22.94
CA VAL A 53 5.02 -11.44 -23.85
C VAL A 53 4.06 -12.62 -23.92
N LEU A 54 3.62 -13.12 -22.77
CA LEU A 54 2.66 -14.23 -22.70
C LEU A 54 1.31 -13.86 -23.32
N ALA A 55 0.80 -12.67 -23.04
CA ALA A 55 -0.44 -12.19 -23.65
C ALA A 55 -0.35 -12.11 -25.18
N GLY A 56 0.81 -11.72 -25.73
CA GLY A 56 1.05 -11.73 -27.17
C GLY A 56 1.12 -13.13 -27.77
N ILE A 57 1.75 -14.09 -27.08
CA ILE A 57 1.83 -15.49 -27.54
C ILE A 57 0.45 -16.16 -27.54
N PHE A 58 -0.34 -15.94 -26.49
CA PHE A 58 -1.62 -16.62 -26.28
C PHE A 58 -2.84 -15.78 -26.69
N SER A 59 -2.65 -14.59 -27.25
CA SER A 59 -3.72 -13.65 -27.62
C SER A 59 -4.74 -13.43 -26.49
N SER A 60 -4.24 -13.21 -25.27
CA SER A 60 -5.09 -13.04 -24.08
C SER A 60 -5.90 -11.75 -24.15
N GLU A 61 -7.20 -11.83 -23.86
CA GLU A 61 -8.12 -10.67 -23.83
C GLU A 61 -7.72 -9.63 -22.76
N LYS A 62 -7.14 -10.11 -21.65
CA LYS A 62 -6.78 -9.26 -20.51
C LYS A 62 -5.48 -9.72 -19.85
N ILE A 63 -4.69 -8.75 -19.41
CA ILE A 63 -3.51 -8.96 -18.56
C ILE A 63 -3.91 -8.68 -17.11
N LEU A 64 -3.70 -9.66 -16.23
CA LEU A 64 -3.95 -9.55 -14.79
C LEU A 64 -2.61 -9.66 -14.04
N PRO A 65 -2.04 -8.55 -13.56
CA PRO A 65 -0.81 -8.59 -12.78
C PRO A 65 -1.07 -9.17 -11.38
N ALA A 66 -0.01 -9.70 -10.77
CA ALA A 66 -0.03 -9.98 -9.34
C ALA A 66 -0.22 -8.67 -8.56
N ALA A 67 -0.94 -8.72 -7.45
CA ALA A 67 -1.24 -7.55 -6.64
C ALA A 67 -0.39 -7.53 -5.36
N VAL A 68 0.09 -6.35 -4.97
CA VAL A 68 0.72 -6.08 -3.68
C VAL A 68 -0.07 -5.00 -2.96
N SER A 69 -0.35 -5.21 -1.68
CA SER A 69 -1.03 -4.24 -0.83
C SER A 69 -0.01 -3.41 -0.05
N PHE A 70 -0.09 -2.10 -0.15
CA PHE A 70 0.66 -1.15 0.66
C PHE A 70 -0.26 -0.56 1.73
N VAL A 71 0.25 -0.46 2.96
CA VAL A 71 -0.44 0.13 4.10
C VAL A 71 0.37 1.34 4.57
N ASP A 72 -0.24 2.52 4.54
CA ASP A 72 0.34 3.72 5.12
C ASP A 72 0.09 3.73 6.63
N ILE A 73 1.10 3.39 7.41
CA ILE A 73 0.98 3.36 8.87
C ILE A 73 1.20 4.78 9.38
N ALA A 74 0.32 5.27 10.26
CA ALA A 74 0.50 6.56 10.92
C ALA A 74 1.90 6.61 11.57
N GLY A 75 2.54 7.78 11.54
CA GLY A 75 3.92 7.93 12.04
C GLY A 75 4.03 7.42 13.47
N ILE A 76 4.93 6.47 13.72
CA ILE A 76 5.17 5.93 15.06
C ILE A 76 5.94 7.00 15.82
N VAL A 77 5.23 7.79 16.62
CA VAL A 77 5.84 8.75 17.53
C VAL A 77 6.49 7.96 18.68
N LYS A 78 7.65 8.43 19.15
CA LYS A 78 8.30 7.84 20.34
C LYS A 78 7.30 7.86 21.50
N GLY A 79 6.92 6.69 22.01
CA GLY A 79 5.88 6.55 23.06
C GLY A 79 4.49 6.12 22.56
N ALA A 80 4.33 5.75 21.28
CA ALA A 80 3.07 5.22 20.75
C ALA A 80 2.57 3.95 21.49
N SER A 81 3.46 3.16 22.09
CA SER A 81 3.10 2.00 22.93
C SER A 81 2.54 2.38 24.31
N GLU A 82 2.69 3.64 24.72
CA GLU A 82 2.29 4.17 26.02
C GLU A 82 1.16 5.21 25.90
N GLY A 83 0.60 5.40 24.69
CA GLY A 83 -0.47 6.37 24.41
C GLY A 83 0.02 7.80 24.14
N ALA A 84 1.34 8.05 24.12
CA ALA A 84 1.90 9.35 23.78
C ALA A 84 1.80 9.56 22.25
N GLY A 85 0.73 10.24 21.83
CA GLY A 85 0.36 10.42 20.43
C GLY A 85 -1.14 10.47 20.18
N LEU A 86 -1.96 10.20 21.21
CA LEU A 86 -3.38 10.54 21.24
C LEU A 86 -3.54 12.05 21.52
N GLY A 87 -3.20 12.86 20.52
CA GLY A 87 -3.70 14.21 20.35
C GLY A 87 -4.65 14.21 19.16
#